data_AF-A0A831YBR6-F1
#
_entry.id   AF-A0A831YBR6-F1
#
_cell.length_a   1.000
_cell.length_b   1.000
_cell.length_c   1.000
_cell.angle_alpha   90.00
_cell.angle_beta   90.00
_cell.angle_gamma   90.00
#
_symmetry.space_group_name_H-M   'P 1'
#
loop_
_entity.id
_entity.type
_entity.pdbx_description
1 polymer ?
#
loop_
_entity_poly.entity_id
_entity_poly.type
_entity_poly.pdbx_seq_one_letter_code
_entity_poly.pdbx_strand_id
1 'polypeptide(L)'
;MHPKWLERHMRHFRDALYHLERGDGMAACYNAYVSVEALLKGVLGYSPYGDLQKVGRLPSLLKRAIGASPPDVEECAECLERKAFSEEGARCVKCAELVINAVYRMLESSSSVP
;
A
#
# COMPACT_ATOMS: atom_id res chain seq x y z
N MET A 1 4.79 -6.21 12.98
CA MET A 1 3.98 -5.05 12.54
C MET A 1 3.04 -4.63 13.67
N HIS A 2 2.88 -3.33 13.94
CA HIS A 2 1.92 -2.85 14.96
C HIS A 2 0.46 -3.02 14.48
N PRO A 3 -0.49 -3.53 15.30
CA PRO A 3 -1.86 -3.85 14.87
C PRO A 3 -2.61 -2.70 14.21
N LYS A 4 -2.40 -1.46 14.66
CA LYS A 4 -3.03 -0.27 14.07
C LYS A 4 -2.67 -0.02 12.60
N TRP A 5 -1.46 -0.38 12.17
CA TRP A 5 -1.09 -0.27 10.76
C TRP A 5 -1.84 -1.30 9.91
N LEU A 6 -1.95 -2.53 10.41
CA LEU A 6 -2.72 -3.59 9.76
C LEU A 6 -4.20 -3.23 9.67
N GLU A 7 -4.79 -2.74 10.76
CA GLU A 7 -6.18 -2.27 10.81
C GLU A 7 -6.42 -1.16 9.78
N ARG A 8 -5.54 -0.14 9.73
CA ARG A 8 -5.63 0.96 8.78
C ARG A 8 -5.52 0.49 7.34
N HIS A 9 -4.52 -0.35 7.04
CA HIS A 9 -4.33 -0.97 5.74
C HIS A 9 -5.59 -1.72 5.28
N MET A 10 -6.10 -2.62 6.10
CA MET A 10 -7.28 -3.44 5.78
C MET A 10 -8.53 -2.59 5.57
N ARG A 11 -8.76 -1.58 6.43
CA ARG A 11 -9.90 -0.67 6.30
C ARG A 11 -9.86 0.07 4.96
N HIS A 12 -8.75 0.74 4.67
CA HIS A 12 -8.64 1.50 3.42
C HIS A 12 -8.67 0.61 2.17
N PHE A 13 -8.13 -0.62 2.22
CA PHE A 13 -8.26 -1.51 1.07
C PHE A 13 -9.72 -1.92 0.81
N ARG A 14 -10.48 -2.20 1.86
CA ARG A 14 -11.93 -2.46 1.75
C ARG A 14 -12.69 -1.25 1.22
N ASP A 15 -12.36 -0.06 1.70
CA ASP A 15 -12.96 1.18 1.22
C ASP A 15 -12.64 1.41 -0.27
N ALA A 16 -11.40 1.12 -0.70
CA ALA A 16 -11.01 1.24 -2.10
C ALA A 16 -11.87 0.37 -3.04
N LEU A 17 -12.13 -0.89 -2.63
CA LEU A 17 -13.00 -1.80 -3.35
C LEU A 17 -14.45 -1.30 -3.37
N TYR A 18 -14.97 -0.87 -2.22
CA TYR A 18 -16.31 -0.33 -2.09
C TYR A 18 -16.55 0.90 -2.99
N HIS A 19 -15.60 1.84 -3.05
CA HIS A 19 -15.71 3.02 -3.91
C HIS A 19 -15.59 2.66 -5.39
N LEU A 20 -14.74 1.69 -5.74
CA LEU A 20 -14.63 1.19 -7.11
C LEU A 20 -15.96 0.61 -7.60
N GLU A 21 -16.62 -0.21 -6.79
CA GLU A 21 -17.93 -0.80 -7.10
C GLU A 21 -19.02 0.26 -7.34
N ARG A 22 -18.88 1.44 -6.73
CA ARG A 22 -19.81 2.57 -6.86
C ARG A 22 -19.46 3.53 -7.98
N GLY A 23 -18.38 3.27 -8.72
CA GLY A 23 -17.89 4.15 -9.78
C GLY A 23 -17.21 5.43 -9.27
N ASP A 24 -16.85 5.49 -7.99
CA ASP A 24 -16.11 6.62 -7.39
C ASP A 24 -14.61 6.34 -7.52
N GLY A 25 -14.07 6.68 -8.69
CA GLY A 25 -12.68 6.39 -9.06
C GLY A 25 -11.69 7.13 -8.18
N MET A 26 -11.94 8.41 -7.90
CA MET A 26 -11.09 9.24 -7.05
C MET A 26 -10.98 8.68 -5.62
N ALA A 27 -12.09 8.34 -4.97
CA ALA A 27 -12.05 7.76 -3.65
C ALA A 27 -11.42 6.36 -3.64
N ALA A 28 -11.63 5.56 -4.70
CA ALA A 28 -10.97 4.28 -4.85
C ALA A 28 -9.44 4.42 -4.91
N CYS A 29 -8.93 5.36 -5.72
CA CYS A 29 -7.50 5.63 -5.83
C CYS A 29 -6.89 6.14 -4.53
N TYR A 30 -7.55 7.06 -3.84
CA TYR A 30 -7.07 7.59 -2.57
C TYR A 30 -6.94 6.47 -1.52
N ASN A 31 -7.97 5.66 -1.38
CA ASN A 31 -7.98 4.57 -0.42
C ASN A 31 -6.98 3.46 -0.77
N ALA A 32 -6.79 3.15 -2.06
CA ALA A 32 -5.75 2.24 -2.53
C ALA A 32 -4.34 2.73 -2.15
N TYR A 33 -4.05 4.02 -2.37
CA TYR A 33 -2.79 4.65 -1.96
C TYR A 33 -2.57 4.56 -0.44
N VAL A 34 -3.55 4.99 0.38
CA VAL A 34 -3.42 5.02 1.85
C VAL A 34 -3.27 3.61 2.42
N SER A 35 -3.95 2.63 1.82
CA SER A 35 -3.81 1.23 2.17
C SER A 35 -2.37 0.74 2.04
N VAL A 36 -1.74 0.98 0.88
CA VAL A 36 -0.35 0.57 0.62
C VAL A 36 0.62 1.33 1.50
N GLU A 37 0.43 2.64 1.68
CA GLU A 37 1.27 3.44 2.57
C GLU A 37 1.26 2.91 4.01
N ALA A 38 0.07 2.60 4.54
CA ALA A 38 -0.10 2.06 5.87
C ALA A 38 0.59 0.71 6.04
N LEU A 39 0.48 -0.17 5.05
CA LEU A 39 1.15 -1.47 5.05
C LEU A 39 2.67 -1.31 5.12
N LEU A 40 3.24 -0.48 4.23
CA LEU A 40 4.69 -0.27 4.15
C LEU A 40 5.25 0.40 5.42
N LYS A 41 4.56 1.40 5.96
CA LYS A 41 4.93 2.03 7.25
C LYS A 41 4.89 1.00 8.39
N GLY A 42 3.90 0.10 8.37
CA GLY A 42 3.78 -1.00 9.33
C GLY A 42 4.92 -2.01 9.24
N VAL A 43 5.35 -2.38 8.03
CA VAL A 43 6.52 -3.25 7.80
C VAL A 43 7.79 -2.60 8.30
N LEU A 44 7.97 -1.31 8.02
CA LEU A 44 9.16 -0.54 8.40
C LEU A 44 9.22 -0.16 9.88
N GLY A 45 8.25 -0.55 10.70
CA GLY A 45 8.25 -0.31 12.14
C GLY A 45 7.96 1.13 12.55
N TYR A 46 7.32 1.93 11.69
CA TYR A 46 6.94 3.30 12.04
C TYR A 46 5.94 3.31 13.19
N SER A 47 6.01 4.33 14.06
CA SER A 47 5.01 4.52 15.11
C SER A 47 3.69 5.04 14.51
N PRO A 48 2.55 4.37 14.75
CA PRO A 48 1.25 4.86 14.28
C PRO A 48 0.77 6.13 15.01
N TYR A 49 1.45 6.53 16.09
CA TYR A 49 1.07 7.68 16.92
C TYR A 49 2.06 8.85 16.86
N GLY A 50 3.31 8.61 16.43
CA GLY A 50 4.40 9.59 16.53
C GLY A 50 5.08 9.97 15.21
N ASP A 51 5.01 9.13 14.18
CA ASP A 51 5.75 9.34 12.93
C ASP A 51 4.90 9.95 11.80
N LEU A 52 3.80 10.64 12.14
CA LEU A 52 2.89 11.24 11.15
C LEU A 52 3.59 12.27 10.25
N GLN A 53 4.66 12.90 10.75
CA GLN A 53 5.46 13.89 10.02
C GLN A 53 6.47 13.26 9.04
N LYS A 54 6.72 11.94 9.12
CA LYS A 54 7.65 11.26 8.23
C LYS A 54 6.95 10.88 6.93
N VAL A 55 6.96 11.83 5.99
CA VAL A 55 6.47 11.63 4.63
C VAL A 55 7.51 10.85 3.82
N GLY A 56 7.10 9.75 3.20
CA GLY A 56 7.93 8.97 2.29
C GLY A 56 7.11 8.57 1.08
N ARG A 57 7.68 8.72 -0.12
CA ARG A 57 7.02 8.32 -1.37
C ARG A 57 6.89 6.79 -1.42
N LEU A 58 5.79 6.27 -1.96
CA LEU A 58 5.52 4.84 -2.03
C LEU A 58 6.66 4.01 -2.63
N PRO A 59 7.31 4.40 -3.76
CA PRO A 59 8.43 3.63 -4.30
C PRO A 59 9.62 3.53 -3.33
N SER A 60 9.90 4.61 -2.59
CA SER A 60 10.97 4.63 -1.60
C SER A 60 10.64 3.79 -0.37
N LEU A 61 9.39 3.85 0.10
CA LEU A 61 8.90 3.01 1.19
C LEU A 61 8.94 1.53 0.80
N LEU A 62 8.51 1.20 -0.42
CA LEU A 62 8.52 -0.16 -0.95
C LEU A 62 9.94 -0.73 -0.99
N LYS A 63 10.88 0.00 -1.60
CA LYS A 63 12.29 -0.42 -1.69
C LYS A 63 12.91 -0.67 -0.33
N ARG A 64 12.58 0.16 0.67
CA ARG A 64 13.06 -0.04 2.05
C ARG A 64 12.39 -1.22 2.74
N ALA A 65 11.12 -1.49 2.42
CA ALA A 65 10.34 -2.54 3.09
C ALA A 65 10.72 -3.94 2.59
N ILE A 66 10.90 -4.12 1.28
CA ILE A 66 11.11 -5.45 0.67
C ILE A 66 12.41 -5.58 -0.13
N GLY A 67 13.22 -4.52 -0.22
CA GLY A 67 14.45 -4.54 -1.02
C GLY A 67 14.18 -4.40 -2.52
N ALA A 68 14.76 -5.29 -3.32
CA ALA A 68 14.53 -5.32 -4.76
C ALA A 68 13.15 -5.96 -5.05
N SER A 69 12.34 -5.27 -5.85
CA SER A 69 11.02 -5.75 -6.25
C SER A 69 10.96 -6.01 -7.75
N PRO A 70 10.04 -6.88 -8.21
CA PRO A 70 9.72 -6.98 -9.63
C PRO A 70 9.37 -5.61 -10.25
N PRO A 71 9.75 -5.33 -11.52
CA PRO A 71 9.51 -4.03 -12.14
C PRO A 71 8.05 -3.57 -12.14
N ASP A 72 7.11 -4.49 -12.33
CA ASP A 72 5.67 -4.22 -12.31
C ASP A 72 5.16 -3.76 -10.93
N VAL A 73 5.76 -4.27 -9.85
CA VAL A 73 5.46 -3.84 -8.48
C VAL A 73 5.97 -2.41 -8.24
N GLU A 74 7.17 -2.09 -8.73
CA GLU A 74 7.74 -0.74 -8.65
C GLU A 74 6.92 0.28 -9.45
N GLU A 75 6.56 -0.06 -10.69
CA GLU A 75 5.69 0.73 -11.55
C GLU A 75 4.33 0.97 -10.88
N CYS A 76 3.79 -0.03 -10.19
CA CYS A 76 2.52 0.12 -9.48
C CYS A 76 2.63 1.01 -8.23
N ALA A 77 3.74 0.97 -7.50
CA ALA A 77 3.99 1.92 -6.42
C ALA A 77 4.09 3.36 -6.95
N GLU A 78 4.77 3.57 -8.10
CA GLU A 78 4.81 4.87 -8.77
C GLU A 78 3.43 5.31 -9.27
N CYS A 79 2.65 4.38 -9.81
CA CYS A 79 1.31 4.64 -10.31
C CYS A 79 0.41 5.15 -9.18
N LEU A 80 0.41 4.47 -8.03
CA LEU A 80 -0.38 4.88 -6.87
C LEU A 80 0.02 6.25 -6.35
N GLU A 81 1.32 6.54 -6.26
CA GLU A 81 1.84 7.84 -5.83
C GLU A 81 1.33 8.98 -6.74
N ARG A 82 1.40 8.80 -8.06
CA ARG A 82 1.01 9.82 -9.03
C ARG A 82 -0.50 9.97 -9.17
N LYS A 83 -1.26 8.91 -8.92
CA LYS A 83 -2.70 8.81 -9.24
C LYS A 83 -3.61 8.77 -8.03
N ALA A 84 -3.11 9.09 -6.84
CA ALA A 84 -3.88 9.05 -5.59
C ALA A 84 -5.22 9.82 -5.64
N PHE A 85 -5.39 10.78 -6.56
CA PHE A 85 -6.63 11.55 -6.77
C PHE A 85 -7.16 11.45 -8.21
N SER A 86 -6.85 10.39 -8.95
CA SER A 86 -7.35 10.17 -10.31
C SER A 86 -8.67 9.41 -10.33
N GLU A 87 -9.43 9.50 -11.43
CA GLU A 87 -10.64 8.68 -11.65
C GLU A 87 -10.34 7.24 -12.11
N GLU A 88 -9.07 6.86 -12.25
CA GLU A 88 -8.66 5.51 -12.71
C GLU A 88 -8.72 4.46 -11.57
N GLY A 89 -9.83 4.40 -10.84
CA GLY A 89 -10.00 3.57 -9.64
C GLY A 89 -9.62 2.10 -9.84
N ALA A 90 -10.05 1.48 -10.95
CA ALA A 90 -9.74 0.10 -11.28
C ALA A 90 -8.22 -0.15 -11.40
N ARG A 91 -7.50 0.81 -12.00
CA ARG A 91 -6.04 0.75 -12.14
C ARG A 91 -5.36 0.88 -10.78
N CYS A 92 -5.81 1.82 -9.95
CA CYS A 92 -5.27 2.02 -8.62
C CYS A 92 -5.47 0.78 -7.73
N VAL A 93 -6.67 0.21 -7.69
CA VAL A 93 -6.95 -1.01 -6.91
C VAL A 93 -6.07 -2.17 -7.37
N LYS A 94 -5.98 -2.42 -8.68
CA LYS A 94 -5.11 -3.48 -9.23
C LYS A 94 -3.64 -3.27 -8.85
N CYS A 95 -3.16 -2.03 -8.90
CA CYS A 95 -1.79 -1.74 -8.49
C CYS A 95 -1.57 -1.91 -6.99
N ALA A 96 -2.54 -1.54 -6.16
CA ALA A 96 -2.48 -1.81 -4.73
C ALA A 96 -2.41 -3.31 -4.46
N GLU A 97 -3.24 -4.13 -5.11
CA GLU A 97 -3.19 -5.60 -4.97
C GLU A 97 -1.81 -6.18 -5.28
N LEU A 98 -1.18 -5.75 -6.38
CA LEU A 98 0.16 -6.22 -6.75
C LEU A 98 1.20 -5.87 -5.69
N VAL A 99 1.20 -4.64 -5.18
CA VAL A 99 2.13 -4.21 -4.14
C VAL A 99 1.86 -4.93 -2.82
N ILE A 100 0.60 -5.05 -2.40
CA ILE A 100 0.19 -5.74 -1.17
C ILE A 100 0.63 -7.21 -1.20
N ASN A 101 0.37 -7.90 -2.31
CA ASN A 101 0.75 -9.30 -2.49
C ASN A 101 2.27 -9.49 -2.46
N ALA A 102 3.05 -8.59 -3.07
CA ALA A 102 4.51 -8.63 -3.01
C ALA A 102 5.03 -8.49 -1.57
N VAL A 103 4.44 -7.56 -0.81
CA VAL A 103 4.79 -7.35 0.60
C VAL A 103 4.43 -8.56 1.47
N TYR A 104 3.24 -9.15 1.28
CA TYR A 104 2.85 -10.33 2.06
C TYR A 104 3.71 -11.56 1.76
N ARG A 105 4.04 -11.81 0.50
CA ARG A 105 4.98 -12.90 0.13
C ARG A 105 6.35 -12.74 0.79
N MET A 106 6.86 -11.51 0.88
CA MET A 106 8.10 -11.23 1.59
C MET A 106 7.98 -11.58 3.08
N LEU A 107 6.89 -11.16 3.73
CA LEU A 107 6.64 -11.43 5.15
C LEU A 107 6.49 -12.94 5.45
N GLU A 108 5.81 -13.68 4.58
CA GLU A 108 5.67 -15.13 4.67
C GLU A 108 7.03 -15.82 4.55
N SER A 109 7.83 -15.44 3.55
CA SER A 109 9.18 -16.00 3.35
C SER A 109 10.14 -15.71 4.50
N SER A 110 9.96 -14.57 5.18
CA SER A 110 10.75 -14.18 6.36
C SER A 110 10.35 -14.94 7.62
N SER A 111 9.15 -15.53 7.66
CA SER A 111 8.63 -16.31 8.79
C SER A 111 9.03 -17.79 8.73
N SER A 112 9.60 -18.24 7.61
CA SER A 112 10.02 -19.62 7.36
C SER A 112 11.49 -19.94 7.68
N VAL A 113 12.17 -19.12 8.48
CA VAL A 113 13.50 -19.44 9.01
C VAL A 113 13.34 -20.22 10.33
N PRO A 114 13.86 -21.46 10.44
CA PRO A 114 13.84 -22.23 11.68
C PRO A 114 14.68 -21.59 12.80
#